data_AF-A0A941R8S3-F1
#
_entry.id   AF-A0A941R8S3-F1
#
_cell.length_a   1.000
_cell.length_b   1.000
_cell.length_c   1.000
_cell.angle_alpha   90.00
_cell.angle_beta   90.00
_cell.angle_gamma   90.00
#
_symmetry.space_group_name_H-M   'P 1'
#
loop_
_entity.id
_entity.type
_entity.pdbx_description
1 polymer ?
#
loop_
_entity_poly.entity_id
_entity_poly.type
_entity_poly.pdbx_seq_one_letter_code
_entity_poly.pdbx_strand_id
1 'polypeptide(L)'
;MRTRTSLIVLVLMLLMSGGFARAENWLQGQVLEQYGDTKRPATGAQVWIVNVGNPYLTQSDGGYRVLVPDAIRIGQTIALYVKRKGWAIATPLAGKVQLSSELTSDIVLAPEASPEFLSPAQVDKLLESLPEKLKKQVTLKGKDGEVDPVQVVKEYAATHGLPEQEVRAKVEALVRQYEQSGDRGKQCLAAIYHKQLKQAATCRQENTISKLDLLNRKSQEVETLSRSLRKSDAPREPSVAGRFLAAIRGQAESQPVLRTDSRRNRPGLFLAGEPPTKTADPAQLEEARRQLIRLTEDVVEDFRLAGHAYYANYEFDQALAAYQDGLRYVPKQEMPTLWATLMIDIGNTQRHIAVRSEEAALHQNLRAAAVALRDACTVYSKKDFPELWAKIQNNLGNALQEDAERTSGPEGAKLFREADEAYRKAQSVSPSQTP
;
A
#
# COMPACT_ATOMS: atom_id res chain seq x y z
N MET A 1 -45.29 11.08 70.32
CA MET A 1 -44.81 9.78 69.82
C MET A 1 -44.53 9.88 68.32
N ARG A 2 -43.28 9.54 67.94
CA ARG A 2 -42.77 9.13 66.61
C ARG A 2 -42.89 10.12 65.44
N THR A 3 -41.87 10.98 65.23
CA THR A 3 -40.64 10.79 64.43
C THR A 3 -40.88 10.75 62.91
N ARG A 4 -40.75 11.93 62.27
CA ARG A 4 -40.37 12.11 60.87
C ARG A 4 -38.86 12.34 60.84
N THR A 5 -38.09 11.45 60.22
CA THR A 5 -36.68 11.70 59.92
C THR A 5 -36.26 11.01 58.63
N SER A 6 -35.80 11.86 57.71
CA SER A 6 -34.80 11.64 56.65
C SER A 6 -35.13 10.71 55.47
N LEU A 7 -35.51 11.35 54.36
CA LEU A 7 -35.41 10.80 53.00
C LEU A 7 -34.40 11.66 52.20
N ILE A 8 -33.10 11.39 52.36
CA ILE A 8 -32.03 11.84 51.45
C ILE A 8 -31.00 10.70 51.45
N VAL A 9 -30.95 9.84 50.44
CA VAL A 9 -29.75 9.14 49.94
C VAL A 9 -30.03 8.56 48.52
N LEU A 10 -29.15 8.91 47.56
CA LEU A 10 -28.84 8.31 46.25
C LEU A 10 -29.89 8.29 45.12
N VAL A 11 -29.85 9.36 44.30
CA VAL A 11 -29.97 9.24 42.83
C VAL A 11 -28.55 9.19 42.27
N LEU A 12 -27.95 8.01 42.20
CA LEU A 12 -26.68 7.78 41.48
C LEU A 12 -26.49 6.27 41.23
N MET A 13 -26.98 5.76 40.11
CA MET A 13 -26.49 4.54 39.44
C MET A 13 -27.35 4.24 38.21
N LEU A 14 -26.92 4.71 37.04
CA LEU A 14 -27.15 4.08 35.72
C LEU A 14 -26.35 4.85 34.65
N LEU A 15 -25.02 4.87 34.83
CA LEU A 15 -24.04 5.18 33.80
C LEU A 15 -22.89 4.21 34.01
N MET A 16 -22.97 2.99 33.44
CA MET A 16 -21.84 2.11 33.14
C MET A 16 -22.39 0.81 32.53
N SER A 17 -22.56 0.78 31.21
CA SER A 17 -22.38 -0.40 30.34
C SER A 17 -22.90 -0.11 28.93
N GLY A 18 -22.41 0.98 28.35
CA GLY A 18 -22.49 1.25 26.91
C GLY A 18 -21.09 1.16 26.31
N GLY A 19 -20.38 0.07 26.60
CA GLY A 19 -19.22 -0.27 25.79
C GLY A 19 -19.75 -0.56 24.40
N PHE A 20 -19.61 0.41 23.49
CA PHE A 20 -19.85 0.19 22.07
C PHE A 20 -19.07 -1.08 21.69
N ALA A 21 -19.80 -2.17 21.45
CA ALA A 21 -19.22 -3.34 20.80
C ALA A 21 -18.67 -2.81 19.48
N ARG A 22 -17.34 -2.74 19.37
CA ARG A 22 -16.64 -2.34 18.16
C ARG A 22 -17.16 -3.28 17.08
N ALA A 23 -17.88 -2.77 16.07
CA ALA A 23 -18.28 -3.57 14.92
C ALA A 23 -16.99 -4.23 14.41
N GLU A 24 -16.92 -5.55 14.51
CA GLU A 24 -15.69 -6.25 14.19
C GLU A 24 -15.47 -6.13 12.67
N ASN A 25 -14.30 -5.62 12.26
CA ASN A 25 -13.96 -5.34 10.86
C ASN A 25 -13.72 -6.64 10.06
N TRP A 26 -14.78 -7.43 9.83
CA TRP A 26 -14.70 -8.68 9.08
C TRP A 26 -15.05 -8.46 7.61
N LEU A 27 -14.10 -8.72 6.73
CA LEU A 27 -14.38 -8.93 5.32
C LEU A 27 -14.98 -10.32 5.13
N GLN A 28 -16.11 -10.40 4.44
CA GLN A 28 -16.84 -11.64 4.24
C GLN A 28 -17.27 -11.84 2.78
N GLY A 29 -17.58 -13.07 2.41
CA GLY A 29 -18.09 -13.39 1.08
C GLY A 29 -18.08 -14.89 0.87
N GLN A 30 -18.24 -15.31 -0.38
CA GLN A 30 -18.17 -16.71 -0.77
C GLN A 30 -16.94 -16.99 -1.63
N VAL A 31 -16.33 -18.16 -1.42
CA VAL A 31 -15.32 -18.71 -2.32
C VAL A 31 -15.96 -19.79 -3.18
N LEU A 32 -15.93 -19.60 -4.49
CA LEU A 32 -16.55 -20.48 -5.47
C LEU A 32 -15.49 -21.06 -6.41
N GLU A 33 -15.47 -22.38 -6.55
CA GLU A 33 -14.74 -23.11 -7.58
C GLU A 33 -15.54 -23.06 -8.88
N GLN A 34 -14.99 -22.42 -9.92
CA GLN A 34 -15.60 -22.36 -11.25
C GLN A 34 -14.97 -23.37 -12.21
N TYR A 35 -15.80 -24.23 -12.79
CA TYR A 35 -15.42 -25.15 -13.86
C TYR A 35 -16.38 -24.98 -15.04
N GLY A 36 -15.89 -24.38 -16.14
CA GLY A 36 -16.76 -23.94 -17.24
C GLY A 36 -17.83 -22.97 -16.73
N ASP A 37 -19.10 -23.31 -16.99
CA ASP A 37 -20.26 -22.52 -16.55
C ASP A 37 -20.77 -22.88 -15.15
N THR A 38 -20.18 -23.89 -14.50
CA THR A 38 -20.63 -24.35 -13.19
C THR A 38 -19.80 -23.73 -12.07
N LYS A 39 -20.48 -23.25 -11.02
CA LYS A 39 -19.86 -22.74 -9.78
C LYS A 39 -20.27 -23.62 -8.61
N ARG A 40 -19.30 -23.99 -7.77
CA ARG A 40 -19.55 -24.78 -6.55
C ARG A 40 -18.83 -24.14 -5.36
N PRO A 41 -19.40 -24.23 -4.15
CA PRO A 41 -18.71 -23.80 -2.94
C PRO A 41 -17.34 -24.47 -2.74
N ALA A 42 -16.30 -23.66 -2.54
CA ALA A 42 -14.95 -24.13 -2.26
C ALA A 42 -14.81 -24.50 -0.77
N THR A 43 -15.40 -25.62 -0.32
CA THR A 43 -15.41 -26.02 1.10
C THR A 43 -14.00 -26.36 1.63
N GLY A 44 -13.64 -25.82 2.79
CA GLY A 44 -12.36 -26.07 3.47
C GLY A 44 -11.13 -25.44 2.81
N ALA A 45 -11.32 -24.46 1.91
CA ALA A 45 -10.23 -23.65 1.39
C ALA A 45 -9.73 -22.69 2.48
N GLN A 46 -8.42 -22.41 2.50
CA GLN A 46 -7.85 -21.42 3.43
C GLN A 46 -7.80 -20.05 2.76
N VAL A 47 -8.33 -19.02 3.41
CA VAL A 47 -8.45 -17.64 2.91
C VAL A 47 -7.79 -16.69 3.90
N TRP A 48 -7.01 -15.73 3.41
CA TRP A 48 -6.46 -14.64 4.22
C TRP A 48 -6.17 -13.40 3.40
N ILE A 49 -5.94 -12.29 4.09
CA ILE A 49 -5.38 -11.07 3.50
C ILE A 49 -3.86 -11.22 3.52
N VAL A 50 -3.19 -10.99 2.39
CA VAL A 50 -1.73 -11.12 2.26
C VAL A 50 -1.02 -10.34 3.37
N ASN A 51 -0.06 -10.99 4.03
CA ASN A 51 0.68 -10.51 5.21
C ASN A 51 -0.13 -10.29 6.51
N VAL A 52 -1.42 -10.65 6.57
CA VAL A 52 -2.27 -10.44 7.74
C VAL A 52 -2.59 -11.76 8.45
N GLY A 53 -2.26 -11.81 9.74
CA GLY A 53 -2.75 -12.83 10.67
C GLY A 53 -2.63 -14.28 10.19
N ASN A 54 -3.59 -15.10 10.60
CA ASN A 54 -3.69 -16.53 10.27
C ASN A 54 -4.76 -16.79 9.21
N PRO A 55 -4.65 -17.90 8.44
CA PRO A 55 -5.68 -18.31 7.49
C PRO A 55 -7.01 -18.70 8.16
N TYR A 56 -8.11 -18.40 7.46
CA TYR A 56 -9.46 -18.79 7.83
C TYR A 56 -9.98 -19.87 6.87
N LEU A 57 -10.77 -20.83 7.38
CA LEU A 57 -11.36 -21.87 6.55
C LEU A 57 -12.74 -21.47 6.05
N THR A 58 -13.02 -21.77 4.78
CA THR A 58 -14.35 -21.63 4.21
C THR A 58 -15.32 -22.68 4.78
N GLN A 59 -16.58 -22.28 4.93
CA GLN A 59 -17.69 -23.12 5.38
C GLN A 59 -18.22 -24.04 4.26
N SER A 60 -19.22 -24.87 4.55
CA SER A 60 -19.82 -25.81 3.59
C SER A 60 -20.52 -25.13 2.41
N ASP A 61 -20.98 -23.89 2.60
CA ASP A 61 -21.54 -23.04 1.55
C ASP A 61 -20.47 -22.17 0.85
N GLY A 62 -19.19 -22.36 1.21
CA GLY A 62 -18.07 -21.59 0.67
C GLY A 62 -17.89 -20.23 1.35
N GLY A 63 -18.73 -19.90 2.33
CA GLY A 63 -18.64 -18.65 3.09
C GLY A 63 -17.32 -18.54 3.85
N TYR A 64 -16.72 -17.34 3.84
CA TYR A 64 -15.51 -17.03 4.60
C TYR A 64 -15.65 -15.71 5.35
N ARG A 65 -14.86 -15.54 6.40
CA ARG A 65 -14.70 -14.28 7.13
C ARG A 65 -13.23 -14.11 7.50
N VAL A 66 -12.63 -13.00 7.09
CA VAL A 66 -11.25 -12.62 7.44
C VAL A 66 -11.23 -11.28 8.16
N LEU A 67 -10.42 -11.18 9.22
CA LEU A 67 -10.30 -9.95 9.99
C LEU A 67 -9.44 -8.93 9.23
N VAL A 68 -9.99 -7.74 9.00
CA VAL A 68 -9.26 -6.59 8.46
C VAL A 68 -8.66 -5.80 9.64
N PRO A 69 -7.32 -5.70 9.76
CA PRO A 69 -6.69 -4.94 10.83
C PRO A 69 -7.11 -3.48 10.82
N ASP A 70 -7.20 -2.88 12.01
CA ASP A 70 -7.53 -1.46 12.17
C ASP A 70 -6.56 -0.52 11.45
N ALA A 71 -5.38 -0.98 11.03
CA ALA A 71 -4.43 -0.20 10.23
C ALA A 71 -4.86 -0.06 8.75
N ILE A 72 -5.75 -0.91 8.23
CA ILE A 72 -6.21 -0.82 6.84
C ILE A 72 -7.53 -0.04 6.82
N ARG A 73 -7.62 1.01 6.01
CA ARG A 73 -8.83 1.84 5.88
C ARG A 73 -9.72 1.39 4.72
N ILE A 74 -11.00 1.70 4.84
CA ILE A 74 -11.93 1.69 3.72
C ILE A 74 -11.41 2.61 2.62
N GLY A 75 -11.55 2.18 1.36
CA GLY A 75 -11.00 2.83 0.19
C GLY A 75 -9.60 2.36 -0.20
N GLN A 76 -8.83 1.75 0.72
CA GLN A 76 -7.54 1.13 0.39
C GLN A 76 -7.72 -0.23 -0.27
N THR A 77 -6.70 -0.61 -1.04
CA THR A 77 -6.63 -1.90 -1.72
C THR A 77 -5.90 -2.92 -0.84
N ILE A 78 -6.54 -4.08 -0.64
CA ILE A 78 -5.92 -5.26 -0.04
C ILE A 78 -5.69 -6.33 -1.11
N ALA A 79 -4.83 -7.30 -0.83
CA ALA A 79 -4.69 -8.51 -1.62
C ALA A 79 -5.20 -9.71 -0.82
N LEU A 80 -6.14 -10.46 -1.39
CA LEU A 80 -6.62 -11.72 -0.87
C LEU A 80 -5.79 -12.86 -1.46
N TYR A 81 -5.60 -13.89 -0.65
CA TYR A 81 -5.01 -15.14 -1.08
C TYR A 81 -5.90 -16.30 -0.64
N VAL A 82 -5.99 -17.32 -1.51
CA VAL A 82 -6.71 -18.55 -1.23
C VAL A 82 -5.78 -19.73 -1.49
N LYS A 83 -5.51 -20.52 -0.45
CA LYS A 83 -4.79 -21.78 -0.59
C LYS A 83 -5.78 -22.89 -0.90
N ARG A 84 -5.73 -23.36 -2.14
CA ARG A 84 -6.52 -24.51 -2.61
C ARG A 84 -5.73 -25.19 -3.73
N LYS A 85 -5.34 -26.44 -3.51
CA LYS A 85 -4.44 -27.16 -4.44
C LYS A 85 -5.04 -27.25 -5.85
N GLY A 86 -4.34 -26.74 -6.86
CA GLY A 86 -4.76 -26.79 -8.26
C GLY A 86 -5.73 -25.67 -8.66
N TRP A 87 -5.93 -24.67 -7.79
CA TRP A 87 -6.86 -23.58 -7.97
C TRP A 87 -6.19 -22.24 -7.68
N ALA A 88 -6.43 -21.26 -8.55
CA ALA A 88 -5.97 -19.89 -8.38
C ALA A 88 -7.14 -18.92 -8.46
N ILE A 89 -6.97 -17.73 -7.87
CA ILE A 89 -8.00 -16.68 -7.89
C ILE A 89 -8.11 -16.12 -9.30
N ALA A 90 -9.26 -16.32 -9.93
CA ALA A 90 -9.62 -15.69 -11.21
C ALA A 90 -10.30 -14.34 -11.00
N THR A 91 -11.17 -14.25 -9.99
CA THR A 91 -11.82 -13.00 -9.58
C THR A 91 -11.80 -12.91 -8.06
N PRO A 92 -11.39 -11.78 -7.48
CA PRO A 92 -10.93 -10.55 -8.13
C PRO A 92 -9.55 -10.70 -8.79
N LEU A 93 -9.25 -9.91 -9.82
CA LEU A 93 -7.98 -9.98 -10.55
C LEU A 93 -6.79 -9.77 -9.61
N ALA A 94 -5.79 -10.66 -9.69
CA ALA A 94 -4.62 -10.71 -8.81
C ALA A 94 -4.97 -10.77 -7.29
N GLY A 95 -6.19 -11.19 -6.94
CA GLY A 95 -6.69 -11.17 -5.56
C GLY A 95 -6.91 -9.77 -4.99
N LYS A 96 -6.77 -8.69 -5.78
CA LYS A 96 -6.83 -7.31 -5.28
C LYS A 96 -8.27 -6.86 -5.07
N VAL A 97 -8.59 -6.40 -3.86
CA VAL A 97 -9.91 -5.89 -3.48
C VAL A 97 -9.76 -4.51 -2.90
N GLN A 98 -10.51 -3.56 -3.42
CA GLN A 98 -10.69 -2.29 -2.75
C GLN A 98 -11.73 -2.44 -1.64
N LEU A 99 -11.34 -2.11 -0.41
CA LEU A 99 -12.23 -2.22 0.74
C LEU A 99 -13.38 -1.22 0.65
N SER A 100 -14.61 -1.72 0.69
CA SER A 100 -15.84 -0.93 0.77
C SER A 100 -16.41 -0.92 2.19
N SER A 101 -17.36 -0.03 2.46
CA SER A 101 -18.06 0.05 3.76
C SER A 101 -18.80 -1.24 4.13
N GLU A 102 -19.21 -2.02 3.14
CA GLU A 102 -19.96 -3.26 3.33
C GLU A 102 -19.04 -4.41 3.75
N LEU A 103 -17.72 -4.28 3.54
CA LEU A 103 -16.72 -5.33 3.81
C LEU A 103 -17.15 -6.68 3.21
N THR A 104 -17.56 -6.66 1.95
CA THR A 104 -17.97 -7.86 1.20
C THR A 104 -17.14 -8.05 -0.05
N SER A 105 -16.67 -9.28 -0.29
CA SER A 105 -16.01 -9.63 -1.55
C SER A 105 -16.13 -11.12 -1.82
N ASP A 106 -16.75 -11.47 -2.95
CA ASP A 106 -16.76 -12.85 -3.42
C ASP A 106 -15.47 -13.18 -4.18
N ILE A 107 -15.02 -14.43 -4.03
CA ILE A 107 -13.82 -14.95 -4.67
C ILE A 107 -14.24 -16.09 -5.58
N VAL A 108 -13.83 -16.01 -6.84
CA VAL A 108 -13.99 -17.08 -7.82
C VAL A 108 -12.62 -17.66 -8.13
N LEU A 109 -12.47 -18.95 -7.89
CA LEU A 109 -11.30 -19.73 -8.25
C LEU A 109 -11.52 -20.38 -9.61
N ALA A 110 -10.46 -20.42 -10.41
CA ALA A 110 -10.38 -21.25 -11.61
C ALA A 110 -9.23 -22.26 -11.47
N PRO A 111 -9.28 -23.40 -12.18
CA PRO A 111 -8.15 -24.33 -12.23
C PRO A 111 -6.87 -23.60 -12.63
N GLU A 112 -5.75 -23.81 -11.93
CA GLU A 112 -4.50 -23.06 -12.16
C GLU A 112 -4.08 -23.01 -13.64
N ALA A 113 -4.24 -24.13 -14.36
CA ALA A 113 -3.94 -24.27 -15.78
C ALA A 113 -5.08 -23.85 -16.73
N SER A 114 -6.07 -23.11 -16.24
CA SER A 114 -7.18 -22.60 -17.03
C SER A 114 -6.70 -21.54 -18.04
N PRO A 115 -7.26 -21.52 -19.27
CA PRO A 115 -6.99 -20.45 -20.24
C PRO A 115 -7.45 -19.06 -19.74
N GLU A 116 -8.25 -18.99 -18.67
CA GLU A 116 -8.59 -17.73 -17.99
C GLU A 116 -7.33 -16.95 -17.57
N PHE A 117 -6.28 -17.64 -17.12
CA PHE A 117 -5.01 -17.02 -16.70
C PHE A 117 -4.16 -16.50 -17.88
N LEU A 118 -4.66 -16.68 -19.10
CA LEU A 118 -4.14 -16.12 -20.35
C LEU A 118 -5.07 -15.05 -20.94
N SER A 119 -6.10 -14.63 -20.21
CA SER A 119 -6.97 -13.53 -20.62
C SER A 119 -6.21 -12.20 -20.63
N PRO A 120 -6.60 -11.23 -21.47
CA PRO A 120 -5.93 -9.93 -21.52
C PRO A 120 -5.85 -9.24 -20.14
N ALA A 121 -6.86 -9.39 -19.30
CA ALA A 121 -6.89 -8.79 -17.96
C ALA A 121 -5.88 -9.44 -17.00
N GLN A 122 -5.69 -10.76 -17.07
CA GLN A 122 -4.68 -11.45 -16.25
C GLN A 122 -3.26 -11.12 -16.71
N VAL A 123 -3.02 -11.06 -18.02
CA VAL A 123 -1.73 -10.66 -18.60
C VAL A 123 -1.41 -9.19 -18.29
N ASP A 124 -2.41 -8.31 -18.29
CA ASP A 124 -2.29 -6.92 -17.85
C ASP A 124 -1.84 -6.83 -16.37
N LYS A 125 -2.45 -7.63 -15.47
CA LYS A 125 -2.00 -7.70 -14.06
C LYS A 125 -0.61 -8.30 -13.89
N LEU A 126 -0.21 -9.26 -14.72
CA LEU A 126 1.17 -9.74 -14.74
C LEU A 126 2.14 -8.61 -15.07
N LEU A 127 1.86 -7.83 -16.12
CA LEU A 127 2.68 -6.68 -16.51
C LEU A 127 2.74 -5.60 -15.41
N GLU A 128 1.59 -5.29 -14.79
CA GLU A 128 1.54 -4.36 -13.65
C GLU A 128 2.41 -4.81 -12.46
N SER A 129 2.62 -6.12 -12.29
CA SER A 129 3.44 -6.67 -11.20
C SER A 129 4.94 -6.63 -11.47
N LEU A 130 5.37 -6.40 -12.72
CA LEU A 130 6.77 -6.41 -13.12
C LEU A 130 7.67 -5.52 -12.25
N PRO A 131 7.34 -4.25 -11.93
CA PRO A 131 8.24 -3.39 -11.17
C PRO A 131 8.59 -3.98 -9.80
N GLU A 132 7.58 -4.51 -9.10
CA GLU A 132 7.78 -5.14 -7.79
C GLU A 132 8.58 -6.45 -7.91
N LYS A 133 8.29 -7.27 -8.93
CA LYS A 133 8.99 -8.55 -9.16
C LYS A 133 10.46 -8.34 -9.55
N LEU A 134 10.76 -7.35 -10.39
CA LEU A 134 12.12 -7.02 -10.80
C LEU A 134 12.93 -6.45 -9.63
N LYS A 135 12.32 -5.61 -8.80
CA LYS A 135 12.95 -5.13 -7.55
C LYS A 135 13.39 -6.28 -6.65
N LYS A 136 12.63 -7.38 -6.58
CA LYS A 136 12.99 -8.57 -5.77
C LYS A 136 14.19 -9.34 -6.32
N GLN A 137 14.56 -9.15 -7.59
CA GLN A 137 15.75 -9.78 -8.20
C GLN A 137 17.04 -9.00 -7.88
N VAL A 138 16.94 -7.76 -7.41
CA VAL A 138 18.11 -6.93 -7.09
C VAL A 138 18.81 -7.43 -5.84
N THR A 139 20.13 -7.61 -5.93
CA THR A 139 20.96 -8.05 -4.81
C THR A 139 21.92 -6.95 -4.35
N LEU A 140 22.46 -7.06 -3.14
CA LEU A 140 23.42 -6.08 -2.62
C LEU A 140 24.69 -5.99 -3.47
N LYS A 141 25.14 -7.10 -4.06
CA LYS A 141 26.37 -7.19 -4.86
C LYS A 141 26.13 -7.13 -6.37
N GLY A 142 24.88 -7.12 -6.79
CA GLY A 142 24.50 -7.11 -8.19
C GLY A 142 24.76 -5.78 -8.89
N LYS A 143 24.65 -5.80 -10.20
CA LYS A 143 24.88 -4.67 -11.12
C LYS A 143 23.71 -4.47 -12.09
N ASP A 144 23.71 -3.31 -12.73
CA ASP A 144 22.76 -2.90 -13.76
C ASP A 144 22.58 -3.99 -14.84
N GLY A 145 21.34 -4.23 -15.24
CA GLY A 145 20.99 -5.19 -16.29
C GLY A 145 20.82 -6.65 -15.85
N GLU A 146 21.06 -6.97 -14.57
CA GLU A 146 20.84 -8.33 -14.02
C GLU A 146 19.37 -8.73 -13.95
N VAL A 147 18.45 -7.76 -13.86
CA VAL A 147 17.02 -8.05 -13.76
C VAL A 147 16.45 -8.52 -15.10
N ASP A 148 15.54 -9.49 -15.05
CA ASP A 148 14.97 -10.13 -16.22
C ASP A 148 13.44 -10.21 -16.16
N PRO A 149 12.72 -9.37 -16.93
CA PRO A 149 11.27 -9.44 -17.06
C PRO A 149 10.77 -10.76 -17.66
N VAL A 150 11.57 -11.39 -18.53
CA VAL A 150 11.20 -12.69 -19.13
C VAL A 150 11.18 -13.79 -18.08
N GLN A 151 12.13 -13.80 -17.14
CA GLN A 151 12.11 -14.69 -15.98
C GLN A 151 10.83 -14.54 -15.15
N VAL A 152 10.28 -13.33 -14.99
CA VAL A 152 8.99 -13.12 -14.29
C VAL A 152 7.83 -13.77 -15.05
N VAL A 153 7.82 -13.65 -16.39
CA VAL A 153 6.81 -14.32 -17.24
C VAL A 153 6.92 -15.84 -17.14
N LYS A 154 8.14 -16.37 -17.10
CA LYS A 154 8.40 -17.80 -16.92
C LYS A 154 7.91 -18.31 -15.57
N GLU A 155 8.16 -17.58 -14.49
CA GLU A 155 7.66 -17.91 -13.15
C GLU A 155 6.13 -17.90 -13.09
N TYR A 156 5.49 -16.94 -13.77
CA TYR A 156 4.04 -16.91 -13.90
C TYR A 156 3.52 -18.16 -14.63
N ALA A 157 4.12 -18.50 -15.78
CA ALA A 157 3.75 -19.70 -16.53
C ALA A 157 3.87 -20.97 -15.66
N ALA A 158 4.97 -21.11 -14.92
CA ALA A 158 5.18 -22.24 -14.00
C ALA A 158 4.17 -22.27 -12.85
N THR A 159 3.86 -21.12 -12.26
CA THR A 159 2.89 -20.99 -11.15
C THR A 159 1.49 -21.41 -11.57
N HIS A 160 1.13 -21.15 -12.83
CA HIS A 160 -0.17 -21.49 -13.39
C HIS A 160 -0.16 -22.78 -14.22
N GLY A 161 0.94 -23.51 -14.31
CA GLY A 161 1.04 -24.72 -15.14
C GLY A 161 0.74 -24.49 -16.62
N LEU A 162 1.01 -23.28 -17.13
CA LEU A 162 0.76 -22.87 -18.52
C LEU A 162 2.01 -23.06 -19.40
N PRO A 163 1.87 -23.27 -20.72
CA PRO A 163 3.02 -23.31 -21.62
C PRO A 163 3.74 -21.95 -21.68
N GLU A 164 5.04 -21.94 -21.33
CA GLU A 164 5.86 -20.71 -21.27
C GLU A 164 5.80 -19.90 -22.58
N GLN A 165 5.90 -20.57 -23.73
CA GLN A 165 5.86 -19.94 -25.05
C GLN A 165 4.53 -19.23 -25.32
N GLU A 166 3.42 -19.79 -24.84
CA GLU A 166 2.09 -19.22 -25.03
C GLU A 166 1.88 -17.97 -24.16
N VAL A 167 2.26 -18.05 -22.88
CA VAL A 167 2.23 -16.89 -21.97
C VAL A 167 3.09 -15.77 -22.54
N ARG A 168 4.32 -16.09 -22.95
CA ARG A 168 5.25 -15.12 -23.54
C ARG A 168 4.70 -14.48 -24.80
N ALA A 169 4.13 -15.25 -25.73
CA ALA A 169 3.54 -14.71 -26.95
C ALA A 169 2.39 -13.73 -26.65
N LYS A 170 1.54 -14.05 -25.66
CA LYS A 170 0.46 -13.15 -25.21
C LYS A 170 0.98 -11.89 -24.54
N VAL A 171 1.99 -12.00 -23.68
CA VAL A 171 2.67 -10.85 -23.08
C VAL A 171 3.26 -9.95 -24.16
N GLU A 172 4.03 -10.50 -25.10
CA GLU A 172 4.64 -9.73 -26.19
C GLU A 172 3.60 -9.07 -27.10
N ALA A 173 2.48 -9.74 -27.39
CA ALA A 173 1.38 -9.15 -28.13
C ALA A 173 0.74 -7.97 -27.39
N LEU A 174 0.52 -8.09 -26.08
CA LEU A 174 -0.05 -7.02 -25.26
C LEU A 174 0.93 -5.85 -25.10
N VAL A 175 2.23 -6.12 -24.95
CA VAL A 175 3.28 -5.09 -24.90
C VAL A 175 3.28 -4.25 -26.18
N ARG A 176 3.18 -4.87 -27.35
CA ARG A 176 3.04 -4.12 -28.63
C ARG A 176 1.80 -3.24 -28.67
N GLN A 177 0.70 -3.68 -28.08
CA GLN A 177 -0.52 -2.85 -27.96
C GLN A 177 -0.31 -1.67 -27.00
N TYR A 178 0.42 -1.89 -25.90
CA TYR A 178 0.73 -0.83 -24.93
C TYR A 178 1.60 0.27 -25.54
N GLU A 179 2.61 -0.10 -26.33
CA GLU A 179 3.49 0.85 -27.03
C GLU A 179 2.68 1.80 -27.95
N GLN A 180 1.64 1.28 -28.59
CA GLN A 180 0.76 2.03 -29.49
C GLN A 180 -0.41 2.71 -28.79
N SER A 181 -0.59 2.48 -27.47
CA SER A 181 -1.71 3.01 -26.72
C SER A 181 -1.54 4.49 -26.40
N GLY A 182 -2.64 5.23 -26.26
CA GLY A 182 -2.64 6.60 -25.74
C GLY A 182 -2.49 6.68 -24.21
N ASP A 183 -2.37 5.54 -23.52
CA ASP A 183 -2.25 5.46 -22.07
C ASP A 183 -0.76 5.45 -21.68
N ARG A 184 -0.28 6.57 -21.12
CA ARG A 184 1.11 6.69 -20.69
C ARG A 184 1.52 5.61 -19.68
N GLY A 185 0.62 5.20 -18.77
CA GLY A 185 0.93 4.16 -17.79
C GLY A 185 1.26 2.83 -18.46
N LYS A 186 0.51 2.46 -19.50
CA LYS A 186 0.75 1.27 -20.33
C LYS A 186 2.05 1.37 -21.12
N GLN A 187 2.32 2.52 -21.72
CA GLN A 187 3.62 2.77 -22.39
C GLN A 187 4.80 2.60 -21.42
N CYS A 188 4.68 3.08 -20.17
CA CYS A 188 5.74 2.87 -19.18
C CYS A 188 5.91 1.37 -18.83
N LEU A 189 4.83 0.58 -18.75
CA LEU A 189 4.92 -0.87 -18.50
C LEU A 189 5.59 -1.62 -19.66
N ALA A 190 5.32 -1.23 -20.91
CA ALA A 190 6.01 -1.77 -22.08
C ALA A 190 7.51 -1.50 -22.01
N ALA A 191 7.92 -0.27 -21.66
CA ALA A 191 9.32 0.09 -21.47
C ALA A 191 10.01 -0.78 -20.40
N ILE A 192 9.33 -1.12 -19.31
CA ILE A 192 9.88 -2.04 -18.27
C ILE A 192 10.13 -3.43 -18.84
N TYR A 193 9.20 -3.96 -19.63
CA TYR A 193 9.37 -5.27 -20.28
C TYR A 193 10.58 -5.27 -21.23
N HIS A 194 10.84 -4.15 -21.91
CA HIS A 194 12.03 -3.94 -22.75
C HIS A 194 13.31 -3.58 -21.98
N LYS A 195 13.32 -3.71 -20.64
CA LYS A 195 14.43 -3.34 -19.75
C LYS A 195 14.84 -1.86 -19.82
N GLN A 196 13.97 -0.98 -20.31
CA GLN A 196 14.16 0.48 -20.33
C GLN A 196 13.69 1.09 -19.00
N LEU A 197 14.25 0.61 -17.88
CA LEU A 197 13.74 0.86 -16.54
C LEU A 197 13.81 2.34 -16.14
N LYS A 198 14.92 3.02 -16.47
CA LYS A 198 15.08 4.46 -16.23
C LYS A 198 14.02 5.30 -16.95
N GLN A 199 13.80 5.00 -18.23
CA GLN A 199 12.79 5.68 -19.05
C GLN A 199 11.39 5.44 -18.50
N ALA A 200 11.08 4.20 -18.12
CA ALA A 200 9.80 3.85 -17.53
C ALA A 200 9.54 4.59 -16.20
N ALA A 201 10.58 4.74 -15.37
CA ALA A 201 10.49 5.48 -14.12
C ALA A 201 10.17 6.97 -14.35
N THR A 202 10.89 7.63 -15.26
CA THR A 202 10.64 9.04 -15.63
C THR A 202 9.25 9.22 -16.25
N CYS A 203 8.86 8.34 -17.18
CA CYS A 203 7.54 8.30 -17.80
C CYS A 203 6.42 8.28 -16.74
N ARG A 204 6.59 7.46 -15.70
CA ARG A 204 5.59 7.32 -14.65
C ARG A 204 5.52 8.55 -13.75
N GLN A 205 6.66 9.12 -13.35
CA GLN A 205 6.69 10.37 -12.57
C GLN A 205 5.99 11.52 -13.31
N GLU A 206 6.24 11.67 -14.61
CA GLU A 206 5.55 12.67 -15.44
C GLU A 206 4.03 12.45 -15.47
N ASN A 207 3.59 11.20 -15.58
CA ASN A 207 2.18 10.85 -15.53
C ASN A 207 1.55 11.23 -14.17
N THR A 208 2.28 11.03 -13.07
CA THR A 208 1.83 11.38 -11.71
C THR A 208 1.57 12.86 -11.55
N ILE A 209 2.40 13.73 -12.13
CA ILE A 209 2.25 15.19 -12.03
C ILE A 209 0.84 15.64 -12.43
N SER A 210 0.26 15.03 -13.47
CA SER A 210 -1.10 15.34 -13.91
C SER A 210 -2.20 14.98 -12.89
N LYS A 211 -1.96 13.94 -12.06
CA LYS A 211 -2.90 13.47 -11.03
C LYS A 211 -2.82 14.30 -9.75
N LEU A 212 -1.70 14.99 -9.50
CA LEU A 212 -1.50 15.80 -8.29
C LEU A 212 -2.49 16.97 -8.19
N ASP A 213 -2.82 17.61 -9.32
CA ASP A 213 -3.82 18.67 -9.35
C ASP A 213 -5.21 18.16 -8.97
N LEU A 214 -5.56 16.95 -9.43
CA LEU A 214 -6.80 16.30 -9.06
C LEU A 214 -6.83 15.97 -7.57
N LEU A 215 -5.71 15.45 -7.03
CA LEU A 215 -5.57 15.15 -5.60
C LEU A 215 -5.75 16.40 -4.75
N ASN A 216 -5.13 17.51 -5.15
CA ASN A 216 -5.25 18.79 -4.46
C ASN A 216 -6.70 19.31 -4.46
N ARG A 217 -7.38 19.28 -5.61
CA ARG A 217 -8.80 19.68 -5.72
C ARG A 217 -9.69 18.79 -4.86
N LYS A 218 -9.48 17.47 -4.89
CA LYS A 218 -10.28 16.53 -4.09
C LYS A 218 -10.08 16.72 -2.60
N SER A 219 -8.85 17.01 -2.19
CA SER A 219 -8.54 17.35 -0.80
C SER A 219 -9.24 18.65 -0.35
N GLN A 220 -9.27 19.67 -1.19
CA GLN A 220 -10.02 20.92 -0.92
C GLN A 220 -11.54 20.70 -0.85
N GLU A 221 -12.09 19.83 -1.69
CA GLU A 221 -13.51 19.45 -1.68
C GLU A 221 -13.90 18.81 -0.34
N VAL A 222 -13.13 17.80 0.10
CA VAL A 222 -13.36 17.12 1.40
C VAL A 222 -13.24 18.10 2.56
N GLU A 223 -12.27 19.03 2.52
CA GLU A 223 -12.12 20.06 3.55
C GLU A 223 -13.32 21.00 3.60
N THR A 224 -13.83 21.41 2.44
CA THR A 224 -15.00 22.29 2.34
C THR A 224 -16.26 21.61 2.88
N LEU A 225 -16.50 20.36 2.47
CA LEU A 225 -17.60 19.54 2.99
C LEU A 225 -17.46 19.29 4.50
N SER A 226 -16.23 19.06 4.98
CA SER A 226 -15.99 18.86 6.41
C SER A 226 -16.26 20.11 7.23
N ARG A 227 -16.00 21.31 6.69
CA ARG A 227 -16.26 22.57 7.40
C ARG A 227 -17.75 22.90 7.45
N SER A 228 -18.48 22.69 6.36
CA SER A 228 -19.93 22.96 6.33
C SER A 228 -20.73 22.07 7.29
N LEU A 229 -20.21 20.89 7.61
CA LEU A 229 -20.80 19.94 8.55
C LEU A 229 -20.40 20.15 10.03
N ARG A 230 -19.37 20.96 10.33
CA ARG A 230 -18.96 21.23 11.71
C ARG A 230 -19.89 22.27 12.35
N LYS A 231 -20.52 21.93 13.48
CA LYS A 231 -21.13 22.92 14.41
C LYS A 231 -20.02 23.79 15.03
N SER A 232 -20.31 25.06 15.30
CA SER A 232 -19.31 26.12 15.56
C SER A 232 -18.32 25.91 16.72
N ASP A 233 -18.53 24.93 17.61
CA ASP A 233 -17.85 24.87 18.91
C ASP A 233 -16.96 23.64 19.14
N ALA A 234 -16.63 22.86 18.09
CA ALA A 234 -15.72 21.71 18.24
C ALA A 234 -14.23 22.13 18.22
N PRO A 235 -13.36 21.51 19.05
CA PRO A 235 -11.92 21.76 19.07
C PRO A 235 -11.26 21.64 17.68
N ARG A 236 -10.26 22.49 17.41
CA ARG A 236 -9.55 22.57 16.13
C ARG A 236 -8.53 21.44 15.97
N GLU A 237 -8.98 20.20 15.82
CA GLU A 237 -8.13 19.17 15.22
C GLU A 237 -8.13 19.31 13.68
N PRO A 238 -6.97 19.15 13.02
CA PRO A 238 -6.90 19.14 11.57
C PRO A 238 -7.79 18.01 11.05
N SER A 239 -8.70 18.36 10.12
CA SER A 239 -9.57 17.37 9.49
C SER A 239 -8.73 16.34 8.72
N VAL A 240 -9.36 15.24 8.27
CA VAL A 240 -8.74 14.29 7.35
C VAL A 240 -8.10 15.00 6.15
N ALA A 241 -8.88 15.83 5.48
CA ALA A 241 -8.38 16.66 4.39
C ALA A 241 -7.34 17.69 4.85
N GLY A 242 -7.47 18.23 6.05
CA GLY A 242 -6.48 19.11 6.66
C GLY A 242 -5.11 18.43 6.78
N ARG A 243 -5.07 17.14 7.16
CA ARG A 243 -3.83 16.34 7.21
C ARG A 243 -3.24 16.11 5.82
N PHE A 244 -4.07 15.79 4.82
CA PHE A 244 -3.62 15.67 3.43
C PHE A 244 -3.11 17.02 2.87
N LEU A 245 -3.84 18.12 3.09
CA LEU A 245 -3.43 19.46 2.66
C LEU A 245 -2.16 19.93 3.37
N ALA A 246 -1.95 19.58 4.63
CA ALA A 246 -0.69 19.86 5.32
C ALA A 246 0.48 19.10 4.65
N ALA A 247 0.26 17.84 4.31
CA ALA A 247 1.22 17.01 3.59
C ALA A 247 1.58 17.62 2.21
N ILE A 248 0.56 18.08 1.47
CA ILE A 248 0.72 18.80 0.19
C ILE A 248 1.42 20.16 0.38
N ARG A 249 1.06 20.96 1.39
CA ARG A 249 1.65 22.31 1.59
C ARG A 249 3.11 22.26 2.00
N GLY A 250 3.51 21.24 2.77
CA GLY A 250 4.92 21.01 3.12
C GLY A 250 5.85 20.88 1.89
N GLN A 251 5.29 20.71 0.68
CA GLN A 251 6.01 20.66 -0.58
C GLN A 251 6.40 22.03 -1.14
N ALA A 252 5.55 23.05 -0.92
CA ALA A 252 5.76 24.39 -1.47
C ALA A 252 6.94 25.11 -0.81
N GLU A 253 7.35 24.66 0.37
CA GLU A 253 8.42 25.26 1.18
C GLU A 253 9.78 24.58 0.94
N SER A 254 9.87 23.49 0.16
CA SER A 254 11.08 22.67 0.03
C SER A 254 11.60 22.42 -1.41
N GLN A 255 11.16 23.18 -2.43
CA GLN A 255 11.72 23.09 -3.80
C GLN A 255 12.42 24.40 -4.24
N PRO A 256 13.62 24.34 -4.86
CA PRO A 256 14.11 25.42 -5.71
C PRO A 256 13.32 25.40 -7.02
N VAL A 257 12.53 26.44 -7.24
CA VAL A 257 11.53 26.51 -8.31
C VAL A 257 12.18 26.84 -9.65
N LEU A 258 12.16 25.93 -10.62
CA LEU A 258 12.19 26.29 -12.05
C LEU A 258 10.85 26.94 -12.40
N ARG A 259 10.82 28.27 -12.26
CA ARG A 259 9.63 29.10 -12.45
C ARG A 259 9.57 29.50 -13.91
N THR A 260 8.80 28.79 -14.73
CA THR A 260 8.36 29.36 -16.01
C THR A 260 7.21 30.33 -15.74
N ASP A 261 7.49 31.59 -16.02
CA ASP A 261 6.63 32.73 -15.76
C ASP A 261 5.40 32.69 -16.69
N SER A 262 4.21 32.54 -16.11
CA SER A 262 2.94 32.76 -16.81
C SER A 262 1.97 33.52 -15.92
N ARG A 263 2.42 34.67 -15.39
CA ARG A 263 1.50 35.72 -14.94
C ARG A 263 1.01 36.53 -16.12
N ARG A 264 -0.21 36.24 -16.61
CA ARG A 264 -1.08 37.23 -17.28
C ARG A 264 -2.50 36.69 -17.43
N ASN A 265 -3.37 37.07 -16.50
CA ASN A 265 -4.70 37.66 -16.72
C ASN A 265 -5.59 37.44 -15.49
N ARG A 266 -5.90 38.53 -14.80
CA ARG A 266 -7.13 38.66 -14.01
C ARG A 266 -8.01 39.69 -14.70
N PRO A 267 -9.29 39.39 -14.89
CA PRO A 267 -10.32 40.39 -14.65
C PRO A 267 -11.12 39.99 -13.41
N GLY A 268 -11.28 40.94 -12.49
CA GLY A 268 -12.24 40.81 -11.41
C GLY A 268 -13.66 41.10 -11.91
N LEU A 269 -14.63 40.33 -11.42
CA LEU A 269 -15.94 40.82 -11.07
C LEU A 269 -16.60 39.77 -10.15
N PHE A 270 -16.70 40.09 -8.86
CA PHE A 270 -17.49 39.32 -7.91
C PHE A 270 -18.97 39.69 -8.15
N LEU A 271 -19.74 38.75 -8.68
CA LEU A 271 -21.18 38.75 -8.52
C LEU A 271 -21.50 37.87 -7.31
N ALA A 272 -22.17 38.46 -6.32
CA ALA A 272 -22.69 37.79 -5.15
C ALA A 272 -23.73 36.74 -5.60
N GLY A 273 -23.30 35.49 -5.67
CA GLY A 273 -24.20 34.34 -5.78
C GLY A 273 -24.85 34.06 -4.43
N GLU A 274 -26.15 33.77 -4.47
CA GLU A 274 -27.00 33.40 -3.34
C GLU A 274 -26.37 32.33 -2.44
N PRO A 275 -26.65 32.33 -1.12
CA PRO A 275 -26.10 31.34 -0.22
C PRO A 275 -26.65 29.95 -0.58
N PRO A 276 -25.80 28.93 -0.81
CA PRO A 276 -26.29 27.59 -1.10
C PRO A 276 -26.92 27.01 0.17
N THR A 277 -28.25 27.01 0.21
CA THR A 277 -29.09 26.31 1.19
C THR A 277 -29.14 24.81 0.91
N LYS A 278 -27.99 24.15 0.95
CA LYS A 278 -27.91 22.70 1.14
C LYS A 278 -26.88 22.44 2.23
N THR A 279 -27.36 22.15 3.44
CA THR A 279 -26.54 21.51 4.46
C THR A 279 -25.93 20.26 3.83
N ALA A 280 -24.60 20.20 3.75
CA ALA A 280 -23.91 19.07 3.18
C ALA A 280 -24.35 17.78 3.88
N ASP A 281 -24.52 16.70 3.11
CA ASP A 281 -24.93 15.40 3.65
C ASP A 281 -23.70 14.67 4.21
N PRO A 282 -23.74 14.14 5.45
CA PRO A 282 -22.69 13.27 5.98
C PRO A 282 -22.26 12.14 5.04
N ALA A 283 -23.19 11.57 4.26
CA ALA A 283 -22.87 10.53 3.29
C ALA A 283 -22.01 11.05 2.12
N GLN A 284 -22.25 12.29 1.68
CA GLN A 284 -21.45 12.93 0.62
C GLN A 284 -20.01 13.18 1.08
N LEU A 285 -19.83 13.63 2.33
CA LEU A 285 -18.49 13.81 2.90
C LEU A 285 -17.74 12.48 2.99
N GLU A 286 -18.42 11.41 3.41
CA GLU A 286 -17.81 10.09 3.55
C GLU A 286 -17.39 9.51 2.19
N GLU A 287 -18.23 9.64 1.17
CA GLU A 287 -17.86 9.25 -0.19
C GLU A 287 -16.68 10.07 -0.73
N ALA A 288 -16.68 11.38 -0.52
CA ALA A 288 -15.56 12.24 -0.93
C ALA A 288 -14.24 11.85 -0.23
N ARG A 289 -14.29 11.43 1.05
CA ARG A 289 -13.12 10.91 1.79
C ARG A 289 -12.61 9.60 1.21
N ARG A 290 -13.50 8.65 0.89
CA ARG A 290 -13.12 7.39 0.24
C ARG A 290 -12.43 7.64 -1.10
N GLN A 291 -12.98 8.54 -1.90
CA GLN A 291 -12.39 8.94 -3.18
C GLN A 291 -11.02 9.62 -3.00
N LEU A 292 -10.84 10.42 -1.95
CA LEU A 292 -9.55 11.01 -1.62
C LEU A 292 -8.52 9.93 -1.26
N ILE A 293 -8.87 8.96 -0.41
CA ILE A 293 -7.99 7.84 -0.04
C ILE A 293 -7.58 7.03 -1.28
N ARG A 294 -8.55 6.68 -2.14
CA ARG A 294 -8.30 5.97 -3.41
C ARG A 294 -7.33 6.75 -4.31
N LEU A 295 -7.60 8.04 -4.50
CA LEU A 295 -6.76 8.88 -5.35
C LEU A 295 -5.35 9.06 -4.78
N THR A 296 -5.20 9.15 -3.46
CA THR A 296 -3.87 9.13 -2.82
C THR A 296 -3.18 7.81 -3.07
N GLU A 297 -3.86 6.67 -2.89
CA GLU A 297 -3.28 5.35 -3.15
C GLU A 297 -2.77 5.26 -4.59
N ASP A 298 -3.57 5.70 -5.57
CA ASP A 298 -3.19 5.69 -7.00
C ASP A 298 -1.98 6.59 -7.29
N VAL A 299 -1.95 7.82 -6.75
CA VAL A 299 -0.83 8.76 -6.93
C VAL A 299 0.45 8.22 -6.32
N VAL A 300 0.36 7.68 -5.11
CA VAL A 300 1.50 7.16 -4.37
C VAL A 300 2.02 5.87 -4.99
N GLU A 301 1.14 5.01 -5.50
CA GLU A 301 1.54 3.82 -6.21
C GLU A 301 2.33 4.16 -7.48
N ASP A 302 2.00 5.25 -8.18
CA ASP A 302 2.81 5.67 -9.32
C ASP A 302 4.23 6.09 -8.91
N PHE A 303 4.38 6.87 -7.84
CA PHE A 303 5.70 7.19 -7.28
C PHE A 303 6.44 5.94 -6.84
N ARG A 304 5.74 5.01 -6.19
CA ARG A 304 6.34 3.76 -5.69
C ARG A 304 6.79 2.86 -6.82
N LEU A 305 6.01 2.73 -7.89
CA LEU A 305 6.38 1.94 -9.07
C LEU A 305 7.51 2.61 -9.88
N ALA A 306 7.58 3.95 -9.93
CA ALA A 306 8.75 4.64 -10.45
C ALA A 306 10.00 4.35 -9.60
N GLY A 307 9.87 4.39 -8.27
CA GLY A 307 10.92 4.00 -7.34
C GLY A 307 11.35 2.55 -7.51
N HIS A 308 10.41 1.62 -7.73
CA HIS A 308 10.70 0.22 -8.05
C HIS A 308 11.51 0.08 -9.34
N ALA A 309 11.16 0.83 -10.37
CA ALA A 309 11.88 0.81 -11.64
C ALA A 309 13.31 1.37 -11.51
N TYR A 310 13.49 2.50 -10.82
CA TYR A 310 14.84 3.01 -10.50
C TYR A 310 15.65 2.02 -9.65
N TYR A 311 15.02 1.41 -8.65
CA TYR A 311 15.65 0.42 -7.78
C TYR A 311 16.10 -0.81 -8.58
N ALA A 312 15.24 -1.32 -9.47
CA ALA A 312 15.54 -2.43 -10.38
C ALA A 312 16.66 -2.08 -11.37
N ASN A 313 16.86 -0.78 -11.64
CA ASN A 313 17.96 -0.26 -12.45
C ASN A 313 19.21 0.11 -11.63
N TYR A 314 19.26 -0.24 -10.34
CA TYR A 314 20.35 0.11 -9.42
C TYR A 314 20.59 1.64 -9.23
N GLU A 315 19.62 2.46 -9.64
CA GLU A 315 19.59 3.92 -9.44
C GLU A 315 18.96 4.25 -8.08
N PHE A 316 19.63 3.83 -6.99
CA PHE A 316 19.05 3.86 -5.65
C PHE A 316 18.76 5.28 -5.12
N ASP A 317 19.56 6.28 -5.47
CA ASP A 317 19.30 7.67 -5.06
C ASP A 317 18.01 8.21 -5.69
N GLN A 318 17.76 7.93 -6.98
CA GLN A 318 16.50 8.29 -7.62
C GLN A 318 15.33 7.45 -7.11
N ALA A 319 15.55 6.18 -6.79
CA ALA A 319 14.53 5.35 -6.14
C ALA A 319 14.12 5.95 -4.78
N LEU A 320 15.11 6.33 -3.97
CA LEU A 320 14.89 6.97 -2.67
C LEU A 320 14.10 8.27 -2.82
N ALA A 321 14.49 9.13 -3.78
CA ALA A 321 13.78 10.36 -4.07
C ALA A 321 12.32 10.10 -4.47
N ALA A 322 12.06 9.12 -5.34
CA ALA A 322 10.69 8.76 -5.76
C ALA A 322 9.83 8.26 -4.59
N TYR A 323 10.36 7.40 -3.72
CA TYR A 323 9.61 6.96 -2.53
C TYR A 323 9.35 8.10 -1.55
N GLN A 324 10.33 9.00 -1.35
CA GLN A 324 10.18 10.18 -0.51
C GLN A 324 9.14 11.15 -1.08
N ASP A 325 9.10 11.33 -2.41
CA ASP A 325 8.06 12.12 -3.08
C ASP A 325 6.66 11.55 -2.84
N GLY A 326 6.50 10.22 -2.96
CA GLY A 326 5.25 9.54 -2.61
C GLY A 326 4.88 9.72 -1.13
N LEU A 327 5.84 9.57 -0.21
CA LEU A 327 5.61 9.68 1.24
C LEU A 327 5.04 11.03 1.66
N ARG A 328 5.39 12.10 0.95
CA ARG A 328 4.86 13.45 1.20
C ARG A 328 3.35 13.57 1.07
N TYR A 329 2.69 12.62 0.40
CA TYR A 329 1.23 12.63 0.22
C TYR A 329 0.49 11.68 1.15
N VAL A 330 1.18 11.00 2.06
CA VAL A 330 0.61 9.94 2.90
C VAL A 330 0.66 10.34 4.37
N PRO A 331 -0.42 10.94 4.91
CA PRO A 331 -0.53 11.14 6.35
C PRO A 331 -0.61 9.78 7.06
N LYS A 332 0.35 9.50 7.93
CA LYS A 332 0.42 8.23 8.68
C LYS A 332 -0.91 7.88 9.37
N GLN A 333 -1.62 8.84 9.94
CA GLN A 333 -2.87 8.57 10.65
C GLN A 333 -4.02 8.13 9.72
N GLU A 334 -4.01 8.61 8.48
CA GLU A 334 -5.05 8.32 7.48
C GLU A 334 -4.75 7.03 6.74
N MET A 335 -3.50 6.78 6.36
CA MET A 335 -3.13 5.62 5.55
C MET A 335 -1.89 4.94 6.13
N PRO A 336 -1.97 4.36 7.35
CA PRO A 336 -0.79 3.91 8.06
C PRO A 336 -0.06 2.77 7.35
N THR A 337 -0.78 1.84 6.71
CA THR A 337 -0.17 0.74 5.96
C THR A 337 0.58 1.21 4.72
N LEU A 338 0.01 2.15 3.95
CA LEU A 338 0.70 2.74 2.80
C LEU A 338 1.94 3.53 3.23
N TRP A 339 1.82 4.30 4.32
CA TRP A 339 2.95 5.02 4.92
C TRP A 339 4.05 4.04 5.33
N ALA A 340 3.71 2.98 6.05
CA ALA A 340 4.67 1.98 6.51
C ALA A 340 5.31 1.21 5.34
N THR A 341 4.57 0.94 4.26
CA THR A 341 5.13 0.33 3.04
C THR A 341 6.21 1.21 2.43
N LEU A 342 5.95 2.52 2.28
CA LEU A 342 6.97 3.46 1.81
C LEU A 342 8.17 3.55 2.74
N MET A 343 7.96 3.50 4.07
CA MET A 343 9.07 3.49 5.03
C MET A 343 9.96 2.24 4.88
N ILE A 344 9.38 1.08 4.57
CA ILE A 344 10.15 -0.14 4.25
C ILE A 344 10.94 0.06 2.96
N ASP A 345 10.31 0.60 1.92
CA ASP A 345 10.95 0.84 0.64
C ASP A 345 12.11 1.84 0.76
N ILE A 346 11.91 2.92 1.51
CA ILE A 346 12.94 3.92 1.86
C ILE A 346 14.08 3.27 2.62
N GLY A 347 13.79 2.55 3.71
CA GLY A 347 14.82 1.95 4.55
C GLY A 347 15.66 0.90 3.81
N ASN A 348 15.03 0.05 3.00
CA ASN A 348 15.75 -0.90 2.16
C ASN A 348 16.63 -0.19 1.13
N THR A 349 16.14 0.89 0.53
CA THR A 349 16.90 1.66 -0.46
C THR A 349 18.11 2.36 0.16
N GLN A 350 17.93 2.97 1.34
CA GLN A 350 19.02 3.57 2.09
C GLN A 350 20.11 2.57 2.44
N ARG A 351 19.75 1.33 2.79
CA ARG A 351 20.72 0.25 3.00
C ARG A 351 21.52 -0.05 1.72
N HIS A 352 20.86 -0.10 0.57
CA HIS A 352 21.53 -0.31 -0.73
C HIS A 352 22.44 0.86 -1.15
N ILE A 353 22.06 2.11 -0.83
CA ILE A 353 22.91 3.29 -1.00
C ILE A 353 24.14 3.20 -0.08
N ALA A 354 23.92 2.87 1.19
CA ALA A 354 24.97 2.84 2.21
C ALA A 354 26.11 1.90 1.82
N VAL A 355 25.81 0.66 1.40
CA VAL A 355 26.84 -0.32 1.03
C VAL A 355 27.64 0.07 -0.23
N ARG A 356 27.22 1.11 -0.95
CA ARG A 356 27.88 1.68 -2.14
C ARG A 356 28.48 3.07 -1.88
N SER A 357 28.32 3.60 -0.67
CA SER A 357 28.74 4.96 -0.30
C SER A 357 30.07 4.98 0.43
N GLU A 358 30.71 6.15 0.44
CA GLU A 358 31.84 6.43 1.33
C GLU A 358 31.42 6.37 2.81
N GLU A 359 32.41 6.19 3.70
CA GLU A 359 32.24 5.83 5.11
C GLU A 359 31.33 6.81 5.88
N ALA A 360 31.47 8.12 5.67
CA ALA A 360 30.65 9.11 6.37
C ALA A 360 29.15 9.05 5.98
N ALA A 361 28.86 8.90 4.68
CA ALA A 361 27.48 8.82 4.19
C ALA A 361 26.86 7.44 4.45
N LEU A 362 27.69 6.39 4.54
CA LEU A 362 27.27 5.03 4.87
C LEU A 362 26.57 4.96 6.22
N HIS A 363 27.21 5.44 7.30
CA HIS A 363 26.62 5.39 8.64
C HIS A 363 25.31 6.18 8.73
N GLN A 364 25.24 7.33 8.06
CA GLN A 364 24.02 8.14 8.02
C GLN A 364 22.86 7.38 7.36
N ASN A 365 23.13 6.73 6.22
CA ASN A 365 22.12 5.95 5.51
C ASN A 365 21.69 4.69 6.28
N LEU A 366 22.59 3.96 6.92
CA LEU A 366 22.23 2.78 7.72
C LEU A 366 21.41 3.13 8.95
N ARG A 367 21.75 4.24 9.64
CA ARG A 367 20.96 4.74 10.76
C ARG A 367 19.58 5.20 10.32
N ALA A 368 19.49 5.91 9.19
CA ALA A 368 18.21 6.30 8.61
C ALA A 368 17.36 5.09 8.21
N ALA A 369 17.98 4.05 7.63
CA ALA A 369 17.32 2.79 7.31
C ALA A 369 16.75 2.12 8.57
N ALA A 370 17.55 2.04 9.64
CA ALA A 370 17.12 1.46 10.91
C ALA A 370 15.95 2.24 11.53
N VAL A 371 15.96 3.58 11.45
CA VAL A 371 14.83 4.42 11.88
C VAL A 371 13.58 4.11 11.05
N ALA A 372 13.69 4.10 9.72
CA ALA A 372 12.55 3.87 8.84
C ALA A 372 11.91 2.49 9.06
N LEU A 373 12.72 1.45 9.28
CA LEU A 373 12.24 0.09 9.54
C LEU A 373 11.59 -0.04 10.93
N ARG A 374 12.13 0.62 11.96
CA ARG A 374 11.50 0.71 13.29
C ARG A 374 10.15 1.42 13.22
N ASP A 375 10.09 2.50 12.44
CA ASP A 375 8.88 3.27 12.19
C ASP A 375 7.81 2.43 11.49
N ALA A 376 8.17 1.65 10.46
CA ALA A 376 7.25 0.72 9.81
C ALA A 376 6.69 -0.34 10.78
N CYS A 377 7.49 -0.81 11.75
CA CYS A 377 7.03 -1.77 12.78
C CYS A 377 6.00 -1.18 13.75
N THR A 378 5.85 0.15 13.84
CA THR A 378 4.78 0.77 14.63
C THR A 378 3.40 0.59 14.01
N VAL A 379 3.33 0.25 12.72
CA VAL A 379 2.09 -0.06 11.99
C VAL A 379 1.99 -1.56 11.74
N TYR A 380 3.04 -2.15 11.14
CA TYR A 380 3.10 -3.57 10.87
C TYR A 380 3.52 -4.32 12.13
N SER A 381 2.58 -4.49 13.05
CA SER A 381 2.82 -5.16 14.33
C SER A 381 3.01 -6.67 14.16
N LYS A 382 3.73 -7.32 15.10
CA LYS A 382 3.82 -8.79 15.16
C LYS A 382 2.44 -9.46 15.23
N LYS A 383 1.46 -8.79 15.87
CA LYS A 383 0.11 -9.33 16.07
C LYS A 383 -0.69 -9.35 14.77
N ASP A 384 -0.73 -8.21 14.09
CA ASP A 384 -1.64 -8.02 12.96
C ASP A 384 -0.98 -8.43 11.63
N PHE A 385 0.35 -8.28 11.54
CA PHE A 385 1.13 -8.55 10.34
C PHE A 385 2.39 -9.38 10.64
N PRO A 386 2.27 -10.60 11.21
CA PRO A 386 3.39 -11.35 11.77
C PRO A 386 4.54 -11.58 10.77
N GLU A 387 4.23 -12.00 9.55
CA GLU A 387 5.25 -12.29 8.53
C GLU A 387 5.95 -11.05 8.01
N LEU A 388 5.18 -10.00 7.72
CA LEU A 388 5.75 -8.75 7.25
C LEU A 388 6.58 -8.10 8.35
N TRP A 389 6.11 -8.13 9.60
CA TRP A 389 6.90 -7.68 10.75
C TRP A 389 8.21 -8.47 10.86
N ALA A 390 8.21 -9.79 10.70
CA ALA A 390 9.44 -10.59 10.69
C ALA A 390 10.39 -10.20 9.55
N LYS A 391 9.87 -9.96 8.34
CA LYS A 391 10.66 -9.43 7.21
C LYS A 391 11.29 -8.07 7.53
N ILE A 392 10.53 -7.15 8.15
CA ILE A 392 11.04 -5.84 8.56
C ILE A 392 12.13 -5.98 9.64
N GLN A 393 11.95 -6.89 10.61
CA GLN A 393 12.95 -7.17 11.64
C GLN A 393 14.24 -7.76 11.05
N ASN A 394 14.15 -8.65 10.05
CA ASN A 394 15.33 -9.12 9.32
C ASN A 394 16.05 -7.98 8.59
N ASN A 395 15.31 -7.09 7.92
CA ASN A 395 15.92 -5.93 7.25
C ASN A 395 16.57 -4.96 8.25
N LEU A 396 15.96 -4.79 9.43
CA LEU A 396 16.50 -3.97 10.50
C LEU A 396 17.80 -4.58 11.04
N GLY A 397 17.82 -5.90 11.26
CA GLY A 397 19.02 -6.64 11.63
C GLY A 397 20.14 -6.47 10.61
N ASN A 398 19.84 -6.59 9.32
CA ASN A 398 20.82 -6.38 8.25
C ASN A 398 21.42 -4.97 8.30
N ALA A 399 20.58 -3.93 8.41
CA ALA A 399 21.08 -2.54 8.46
C ALA A 399 21.97 -2.27 9.69
N LEU A 400 21.58 -2.80 10.86
CA LEU A 400 22.35 -2.65 12.10
C LEU A 400 23.66 -3.43 12.06
N GLN A 401 23.65 -4.65 11.50
CA GLN A 401 24.85 -5.45 11.34
C GLN A 401 25.84 -4.78 10.39
N GLU A 402 25.38 -4.28 9.24
CA GLU A 402 26.21 -3.54 8.30
C GLU A 402 26.83 -2.28 8.94
N ASP A 403 26.12 -1.60 9.84
CA ASP A 403 26.61 -0.42 10.57
C ASP A 403 27.65 -0.82 11.63
N ALA A 404 27.39 -1.94 12.31
CA ALA A 404 28.27 -2.51 13.33
C ALA A 404 29.62 -2.97 12.76
N GLU A 405 29.60 -3.62 11.59
CA GLU A 405 30.81 -4.10 10.90
C GLU A 405 31.80 -2.97 10.57
N ARG A 406 31.32 -1.72 10.51
CA ARG A 406 32.10 -0.52 10.16
C ARG A 406 32.24 0.44 11.35
N THR A 407 31.71 0.07 12.52
CA THR A 407 31.81 0.87 13.73
C THR A 407 32.70 0.14 14.74
N SER A 408 33.82 0.76 15.12
CA SER A 408 34.73 0.17 16.10
C SER A 408 34.23 0.34 17.54
N GLY A 409 34.73 -0.50 18.45
CA GLY A 409 34.58 -0.31 19.89
C GLY A 409 33.19 -0.63 20.47
N PRO A 410 32.85 -0.06 21.63
CA PRO A 410 31.61 -0.34 22.35
C PRO A 410 30.33 -0.07 21.55
N GLU A 411 30.36 0.93 20.67
CA GLU A 411 29.26 1.32 19.80
C GLU A 411 28.94 0.21 18.79
N GLY A 412 29.96 -0.34 18.11
CA GLY A 412 29.80 -1.46 17.20
C GLY A 412 29.26 -2.70 17.91
N ALA A 413 29.78 -3.01 19.10
CA ALA A 413 29.28 -4.13 19.91
C ALA A 413 27.80 -3.94 20.32
N LYS A 414 27.35 -2.71 20.56
CA LYS A 414 25.94 -2.40 20.82
C LYS A 414 25.08 -2.66 19.59
N LEU A 415 25.51 -2.20 18.41
CA LEU A 415 24.79 -2.41 17.16
C LEU A 415 24.64 -3.90 16.83
N PHE A 416 25.70 -4.72 17.03
CA PHE A 416 25.58 -6.17 16.87
C PHE A 416 24.56 -6.81 17.81
N ARG A 417 24.46 -6.36 19.07
CA ARG A 417 23.44 -6.85 20.00
C ARG A 417 22.03 -6.47 19.55
N GLU A 418 21.84 -5.25 19.05
CA GLU A 418 20.54 -4.82 18.50
C GLU A 418 20.17 -5.61 17.24
N ALA A 419 21.15 -5.90 16.36
CA ALA A 419 20.94 -6.74 15.17
C ALA A 419 20.51 -8.16 15.53
N ASP A 420 21.22 -8.80 16.47
CA ASP A 420 20.90 -10.13 17.00
C ASP A 420 19.49 -10.17 17.63
N GLU A 421 19.09 -9.15 18.37
CA GLU A 421 17.72 -9.03 18.89
C GLU A 421 16.68 -8.96 17.75
N ALA A 422 16.95 -8.17 16.71
CA ALA A 422 16.06 -8.06 15.55
C ALA A 422 15.93 -9.41 14.80
N TYR A 423 17.02 -10.13 14.59
CA TYR A 423 16.97 -11.46 13.98
C TYR A 423 16.21 -12.48 14.84
N ARG A 424 16.41 -12.49 16.16
CA ARG A 424 15.62 -13.34 17.07
C ARG A 424 14.14 -13.01 17.04
N LYS A 425 13.80 -11.71 16.97
CA LYS A 425 12.42 -11.25 16.78
C LYS A 425 11.82 -11.82 15.50
N ALA A 426 12.53 -11.74 14.37
CA ALA A 426 12.07 -12.32 13.12
C ALA A 426 11.87 -13.84 13.20
N GLN A 427 12.82 -14.57 13.79
CA GLN A 427 12.75 -16.04 13.97
C GLN A 427 11.64 -16.49 14.92
N SER A 428 11.21 -15.62 15.84
CA SER A 428 10.10 -15.91 16.78
C SER A 428 8.73 -15.96 16.10
N VAL A 429 8.65 -15.62 14.81
CA VAL A 429 7.49 -15.85 13.96
C VAL A 429 7.74 -17.13 13.21
N SER A 430 7.00 -18.19 13.55
CA SER A 430 7.01 -19.40 12.72
C SER A 430 6.55 -19.03 11.31
N PRO A 431 7.20 -19.52 10.25
CA PRO A 431 6.64 -19.39 8.91
C PRO A 431 5.27 -20.05 8.92
N SER A 432 4.20 -19.27 8.87
CA SER A 432 2.89 -19.80 8.48
C SER A 432 3.06 -20.39 7.08
N GLN A 433 2.27 -21.40 6.74
CA GLN A 433 2.30 -22.03 5.41
C GLN A 433 1.67 -21.14 4.32
N THR A 434 2.04 -19.88 4.30
CA THR A 434 1.74 -18.87 3.29
C THR A 434 2.84 -18.91 2.20
N PRO A 435 2.50 -18.67 0.93
CA PRO A 435 3.44 -18.78 -0.19
C PRO A 435 4.41 -17.60 -0.31
#